data_AF-A0A928UYK6-F1
#
_entry.id   AF-A0A928UYK6-F1
#
_cell.length_a   1.000
_cell.length_b   1.000
_cell.length_c   1.000
_cell.angle_alpha   90.00
_cell.angle_beta   90.00
_cell.angle_gamma   90.00
#
_symmetry.space_group_name_H-M   'P 1'
#
loop_
_entity.id
_entity.type
_entity.pdbx_description
1 polymer ?
#
loop_
_entity_poly.entity_id
_entity_poly.type
_entity_poly.pdbx_seq_one_letter_code
_entity_poly.pdbx_strand_id
1 'polypeptide(L)'
;MKNLLKSAIIIAVAVFSTQLAQAQQKIGHINFGELISSTPEFKNAQEQYKVLQDAKTKELQDMGAAFQKKQTEANDKLLNRSEANKATVDAELQAMGEELRTIDTRIQEVQRLAQEELGKKEQELFDPIQKKVLDAINAVAKEKGYAYVFDISGSQIPYFQGGDDLTPDVKTKLGVVAK
;
A
#
# COMPACT_ATOMS: atom_id res chain seq x y z
N MET A 1 -57.75 -1.44 45.89
CA MET A 1 -57.06 -2.36 44.96
C MET A 1 -56.83 -1.76 43.57
N LYS A 2 -57.86 -1.22 42.88
CA LYS A 2 -57.69 -0.61 41.54
C LYS A 2 -56.65 0.51 41.46
N ASN A 3 -56.54 1.35 42.50
CA ASN A 3 -55.57 2.46 42.52
C ASN A 3 -54.13 1.99 42.80
N LEU A 4 -53.97 0.92 43.59
CA LEU A 4 -52.65 0.31 43.85
C LEU A 4 -52.11 -0.40 42.59
N LEU A 5 -52.99 -1.05 41.83
CA LEU A 5 -52.66 -1.71 40.57
C LEU A 5 -52.26 -0.70 39.48
N LYS A 6 -52.93 0.46 39.42
CA LYS A 6 -52.55 1.58 38.54
C LYS A 6 -51.19 2.15 38.91
N SER A 7 -50.92 2.37 40.19
CA SER A 7 -49.61 2.85 40.66
C SER A 7 -48.48 1.85 40.38
N ALA A 8 -48.74 0.55 40.53
CA ALA A 8 -47.75 -0.50 40.22
C ALA A 8 -47.41 -0.56 38.72
N ILE A 9 -48.40 -0.39 37.84
CA ILE A 9 -48.20 -0.34 36.38
C ILE A 9 -47.38 0.90 35.98
N ILE A 10 -47.64 2.06 36.59
CA ILE A 10 -46.89 3.29 36.30
C ILE A 10 -45.43 3.17 36.73
N ILE A 11 -45.16 2.55 37.89
CA ILE A 11 -43.78 2.29 38.35
C ILE A 11 -43.08 1.28 37.46
N ALA A 12 -43.76 0.21 37.03
CA ALA A 12 -43.19 -0.76 36.11
C ALA A 12 -42.83 -0.14 34.74
N VAL A 13 -43.73 0.68 34.17
CA VAL A 13 -43.46 1.39 32.91
C VAL A 13 -42.33 2.41 33.07
N ALA A 14 -42.24 3.12 34.21
CA ALA A 14 -41.15 4.05 34.48
C ALA A 14 -39.79 3.32 34.59
N VAL A 15 -39.73 2.17 35.25
CA VAL A 15 -38.50 1.36 35.40
C VAL A 15 -38.09 0.69 34.08
N PHE A 16 -39.05 0.28 33.24
CA PHE A 16 -38.74 -0.24 31.89
C PHE A 16 -38.33 0.87 30.91
N SER A 17 -38.86 2.09 31.07
CA SER A 17 -38.52 3.22 30.19
C SER A 17 -37.09 3.74 30.38
N THR A 18 -36.49 3.56 31.56
CA THR A 18 -35.08 3.93 31.81
C THR A 18 -34.08 2.90 31.28
N GLN A 19 -34.49 1.64 31.08
CA GLN A 19 -33.62 0.59 30.54
C GLN A 19 -33.43 0.66 29.02
N LEU A 20 -34.33 1.34 28.30
CA LEU A 20 -34.25 1.47 26.83
C LEU A 20 -33.33 2.61 26.36
N ALA A 21 -32.83 3.47 27.26
CA ALA A 21 -32.21 4.74 26.89
C ALA A 21 -30.68 4.74 26.71
N GLN A 22 -29.97 3.64 26.95
CA GLN A 22 -28.49 3.63 26.98
C GLN A 22 -27.88 2.33 26.40
N ALA A 23 -28.30 1.90 25.21
CA ALA A 23 -27.45 0.97 24.44
C ALA A 23 -26.27 1.77 23.87
N GLN A 24 -25.27 2.05 24.72
CA GLN A 24 -24.02 2.68 24.28
C GLN A 24 -23.42 1.82 23.18
N GLN A 25 -23.28 2.40 21.99
CA GLN A 25 -22.70 1.69 20.85
C GLN A 25 -21.29 1.26 21.22
N LYS A 26 -20.99 -0.04 21.08
CA LYS A 26 -19.64 -0.55 21.28
C LYS A 26 -18.74 -0.02 20.18
N ILE A 27 -17.68 0.67 20.59
CA ILE A 27 -16.63 1.19 19.74
C ILE A 27 -15.36 0.43 20.08
N GLY A 28 -14.68 -0.08 19.06
CA GLY A 28 -13.39 -0.73 19.16
C GLY A 28 -12.34 -0.01 18.32
N HIS A 29 -11.09 -0.39 18.51
CA HIS A 29 -9.99 0.05 17.67
C HIS A 29 -9.07 -1.10 17.29
N ILE A 30 -8.33 -0.92 16.20
CA ILE A 30 -7.32 -1.86 15.71
C ILE A 30 -6.10 -1.10 15.23
N ASN A 31 -4.96 -1.78 15.14
CA ASN A 31 -3.81 -1.31 14.39
C ASN A 31 -3.74 -2.06 13.04
N PHE A 32 -4.22 -1.43 11.96
CA PHE A 32 -4.32 -2.10 10.65
C PHE A 32 -2.95 -2.46 10.09
N GLY A 33 -1.97 -1.57 10.21
CA GLY A 33 -0.59 -1.81 9.76
C GLY A 33 0.06 -2.99 10.48
N GLU A 34 -0.18 -3.14 11.78
CA GLU A 34 0.28 -4.29 12.56
C GLU A 34 -0.40 -5.59 12.12
N LEU A 35 -1.72 -5.56 11.85
CA LEU A 35 -2.45 -6.73 11.36
C LEU A 35 -1.93 -7.20 10.00
N ILE A 36 -1.75 -6.28 9.05
CA ILE A 36 -1.20 -6.58 7.72
C ILE A 36 0.21 -7.17 7.86
N SER A 37 1.10 -6.49 8.58
CA SER A 37 2.50 -6.92 8.72
C SER A 37 2.67 -8.25 9.48
N SER A 38 1.70 -8.64 10.30
CA SER A 38 1.70 -9.92 11.00
C SER A 38 1.34 -11.13 10.12
N THR A 39 0.80 -10.89 8.91
CA THR A 39 0.43 -11.99 7.99
C THR A 39 1.66 -12.61 7.31
N PRO A 40 1.74 -13.95 7.19
CA PRO A 40 2.84 -14.60 6.47
C PRO A 40 2.94 -14.17 5.00
N GLU A 41 1.80 -13.90 4.38
CA GLU A 41 1.70 -13.49 2.98
C GLU A 41 2.35 -12.13 2.73
N PHE A 42 2.32 -11.22 3.71
CA PHE A 42 2.87 -9.87 3.58
C PHE A 42 4.38 -9.87 3.33
N LYS A 43 5.14 -10.69 4.05
CA LYS A 43 6.59 -10.79 3.84
C LYS A 43 6.91 -11.29 2.42
N ASN A 44 6.17 -12.28 1.95
CA ASN A 44 6.34 -12.82 0.60
C ASN A 44 6.00 -11.77 -0.47
N ALA A 45 4.88 -11.05 -0.31
CA ALA A 45 4.50 -9.94 -1.18
C ALA A 45 5.59 -8.85 -1.22
N GLN A 46 6.15 -8.45 -0.07
CA GLN A 46 7.25 -7.49 -0.03
C GLN A 46 8.49 -7.96 -0.79
N GLU A 47 8.88 -9.23 -0.62
CA GLU A 47 10.03 -9.81 -1.32
C GLU A 47 9.81 -9.84 -2.84
N GLN A 48 8.64 -10.31 -3.30
CA GLN A 48 8.32 -10.35 -4.74
C GLN A 48 8.28 -8.95 -5.35
N TYR A 49 7.66 -7.99 -4.66
CA TYR A 49 7.61 -6.60 -5.10
C TYR A 49 9.03 -6.00 -5.21
N LYS A 50 9.86 -6.22 -4.18
CA LYS A 50 11.24 -5.75 -4.17
C LYS A 50 12.07 -6.34 -5.30
N VAL A 51 11.93 -7.62 -5.59
CA VAL A 51 12.64 -8.27 -6.70
C VAL A 51 12.30 -7.61 -8.04
N LEU A 52 11.03 -7.33 -8.30
CA LEU A 52 10.62 -6.63 -9.50
C LEU A 52 11.18 -5.20 -9.55
N GLN A 53 11.08 -4.47 -8.43
CA GLN A 53 11.61 -3.10 -8.31
C GLN A 53 13.12 -3.05 -8.58
N ASP A 54 13.88 -3.96 -7.98
CA ASP A 54 15.33 -4.04 -8.17
C ASP A 54 15.67 -4.39 -9.63
N ALA A 55 14.91 -5.31 -10.25
CA ALA A 55 15.09 -5.68 -11.65
C ALA A 55 14.86 -4.50 -12.60
N LYS A 56 13.77 -3.74 -12.42
CA LYS A 56 13.48 -2.54 -13.23
C LYS A 56 14.48 -1.41 -13.01
N THR A 57 14.92 -1.23 -11.76
CA THR A 57 15.97 -0.26 -11.43
C THR A 57 17.27 -0.61 -12.13
N LYS A 58 17.67 -1.89 -12.09
CA LYS A 58 18.86 -2.37 -12.78
C LYS A 58 18.77 -2.20 -14.30
N GLU A 59 17.62 -2.54 -14.89
CA GLU A 59 17.39 -2.37 -16.34
C GLU A 59 17.60 -0.91 -16.77
N LEU A 60 17.01 0.05 -16.06
CA LEU A 60 17.17 1.47 -16.35
C LEU A 60 18.61 1.97 -16.13
N GLN A 61 19.30 1.46 -15.09
CA GLN A 61 20.71 1.78 -14.86
C GLN A 61 21.60 1.27 -16.00
N ASP A 62 21.40 0.04 -16.46
CA ASP A 62 22.15 -0.54 -17.57
C ASP A 62 21.94 0.26 -18.87
N MET A 63 20.70 0.71 -19.13
CA MET A 63 20.39 1.58 -20.27
C MET A 63 21.04 2.97 -20.15
N GLY A 64 21.02 3.57 -18.96
CA GLY A 64 21.69 4.84 -18.68
C GLY A 64 23.21 4.75 -18.87
N ALA A 65 23.82 3.66 -18.41
CA ALA A 65 25.25 3.39 -18.62
C ALA A 65 25.59 3.23 -20.10
N ALA A 66 24.75 2.52 -20.87
CA ALA A 66 24.92 2.37 -22.32
C ALA A 66 24.81 3.73 -23.05
N PHE A 67 23.83 4.56 -22.67
CA PHE A 67 23.69 5.91 -23.19
C PHE A 67 24.94 6.76 -22.90
N GLN A 68 25.39 6.79 -21.64
CA GLN A 68 26.55 7.58 -21.23
C GLN A 68 27.82 7.13 -21.95
N LYS A 69 28.04 5.82 -22.07
CA LYS A 69 29.18 5.27 -22.83
C LYS A 69 29.18 5.77 -24.27
N LYS A 70 28.05 5.69 -24.95
CA LYS A 70 27.93 6.10 -26.36
C LYS A 70 28.08 7.61 -26.54
N GLN A 71 27.63 8.39 -25.56
CA GLN A 71 27.86 9.83 -25.55
C GLN A 71 29.34 10.18 -25.37
N THR A 72 30.07 9.46 -24.50
CA THR A 72 31.53 9.61 -24.38
C THR A 72 32.24 9.25 -25.68
N GLU A 73 31.88 8.14 -26.32
CA GLU A 73 32.45 7.74 -27.62
C GLU A 73 32.24 8.81 -28.72
N ALA A 74 31.05 9.43 -28.76
CA ALA A 74 30.76 10.53 -29.67
C ALA A 74 31.62 11.77 -29.37
N ASN A 75 31.77 12.14 -28.09
CA ASN A 75 32.62 13.27 -27.69
C ASN A 75 34.09 13.03 -28.06
N ASP A 76 34.61 11.83 -27.82
CA ASP A 76 35.99 11.47 -28.16
C ASP A 76 36.22 11.52 -29.68
N LYS A 77 35.26 11.06 -30.49
CA LYS A 77 35.33 11.20 -31.96
C LYS A 77 35.35 12.66 -32.39
N LEU A 78 34.55 13.51 -31.76
CA LEU A 78 34.53 14.95 -32.04
C LEU A 78 35.87 15.61 -31.71
N LEU A 79 36.52 15.24 -30.60
CA LEU A 79 37.83 15.76 -30.20
C LEU A 79 38.96 15.34 -31.16
N ASN A 80 38.87 14.15 -31.76
CA ASN A 80 39.85 13.60 -32.70
C ASN A 80 39.57 13.96 -34.18
N ARG A 81 38.64 14.88 -34.39
CA ARG A 81 38.21 15.32 -35.71
C ARG A 81 39.23 16.28 -36.33
N SER A 82 39.56 16.05 -37.60
CA SER A 82 40.50 16.85 -38.39
C SER A 82 39.97 17.07 -39.81
N GLU A 83 40.63 17.93 -40.59
CA GLU A 83 40.25 18.13 -42.00
C GLU A 83 40.43 16.85 -42.85
N ALA A 84 41.41 16.00 -42.53
CA ALA A 84 41.70 14.78 -43.29
C ALA A 84 40.65 13.68 -43.12
N ASN A 85 39.92 13.64 -42.00
CA ASN A 85 38.90 12.64 -41.69
C ASN A 85 37.50 13.22 -41.50
N LYS A 86 37.30 14.52 -41.82
CA LYS A 86 36.07 15.28 -41.58
C LYS A 86 34.81 14.57 -42.07
N ALA A 87 34.78 14.14 -43.33
CA ALA A 87 33.58 13.53 -43.92
C ALA A 87 33.17 12.23 -43.21
N THR A 88 34.14 11.38 -42.87
CA THR A 88 33.90 10.11 -42.18
C THR A 88 33.42 10.34 -40.75
N VAL A 89 34.10 11.21 -39.99
CA VAL A 89 33.74 11.49 -38.59
C VAL A 89 32.36 12.16 -38.51
N ASP A 90 32.04 13.09 -39.40
CA ASP A 90 30.73 13.76 -39.42
C ASP A 90 29.59 12.74 -39.65
N ALA A 91 29.77 11.78 -40.57
CA ALA A 91 28.80 10.71 -40.82
C ALA A 91 28.63 9.77 -39.61
N GLU A 92 29.73 9.38 -38.95
CA GLU A 92 29.67 8.55 -37.74
C GLU A 92 28.97 9.27 -36.58
N LEU A 93 29.26 10.56 -36.36
CA LEU A 93 28.63 11.37 -35.33
C LEU A 93 27.12 11.54 -35.58
N GLN A 94 26.70 11.67 -36.84
CA GLN A 94 25.29 11.71 -37.20
C GLN A 94 24.59 10.40 -36.82
N ALA A 95 25.16 9.25 -37.21
CA ALA A 95 24.61 7.93 -36.86
C ALA A 95 24.55 7.74 -35.33
N MET A 96 25.61 8.12 -34.62
CA MET A 96 25.62 8.08 -33.16
C MET A 96 24.56 8.97 -32.52
N GLY A 97 24.30 10.15 -33.08
CA GLY A 97 23.24 11.04 -32.63
C GLY A 97 21.84 10.44 -32.79
N GLU A 98 21.57 9.74 -33.90
CA GLU A 98 20.30 9.04 -34.11
C GLU A 98 20.12 7.87 -33.13
N GLU A 99 21.18 7.10 -32.91
CA GLU A 99 21.15 6.03 -31.92
C GLU A 99 20.97 6.55 -30.48
N LEU A 100 21.63 7.66 -30.10
CA LEU A 100 21.45 8.28 -28.78
C LEU A 100 20.00 8.73 -28.58
N ARG A 101 19.36 9.35 -29.58
CA ARG A 101 17.93 9.69 -29.52
C ARG A 101 17.04 8.46 -29.37
N THR A 102 17.39 7.37 -30.06
CA THR A 102 16.67 6.09 -29.97
C THR A 102 16.79 5.49 -28.57
N ILE A 103 17.99 5.49 -27.98
CA ILE A 103 18.21 5.01 -26.62
C ILE A 103 17.43 5.88 -25.62
N ASP A 104 17.48 7.20 -25.73
CA ASP A 104 16.76 8.12 -24.85
C ASP A 104 15.24 7.87 -24.89
N THR A 105 14.67 7.76 -26.10
CA THR A 105 13.25 7.43 -26.29
C THR A 105 12.89 6.10 -25.63
N ARG A 106 13.77 5.09 -25.76
CA ARG A 106 13.57 3.78 -25.15
C ARG A 106 13.66 3.84 -23.63
N ILE A 107 14.58 4.62 -23.06
CA ILE A 107 14.69 4.82 -21.60
C ILE A 107 13.37 5.39 -21.05
N GLN A 108 12.82 6.43 -21.69
CA GLN A 108 11.57 7.04 -21.27
C GLN A 108 10.40 6.04 -21.30
N GLU A 109 10.30 5.23 -22.36
CA GLU A 109 9.24 4.23 -22.47
C GLU A 109 9.39 3.10 -21.45
N VAL A 110 10.61 2.58 -21.26
CA VAL A 110 10.88 1.56 -20.22
C VAL A 110 10.57 2.10 -18.83
N GLN A 111 10.90 3.36 -18.55
CA GLN A 111 10.58 4.00 -17.27
C GLN A 111 9.08 4.08 -17.04
N ARG A 112 8.30 4.49 -18.05
CA ARG A 112 6.83 4.55 -17.99
C ARG A 112 6.23 3.17 -17.76
N LEU A 113 6.66 2.17 -18.53
CA LEU A 113 6.18 0.80 -18.41
C LEU A 113 6.57 0.18 -17.06
N ALA A 114 7.76 0.45 -16.56
CA ALA A 114 8.20 -0.03 -15.24
C ALA A 114 7.31 0.53 -14.12
N GLN A 115 6.93 1.80 -14.17
CA GLN A 115 6.00 2.38 -13.19
C GLN A 115 4.62 1.72 -13.25
N GLU A 116 4.10 1.48 -14.46
CA GLU A 116 2.81 0.81 -14.66
C GLU A 116 2.84 -0.63 -14.14
N GLU A 117 3.91 -1.37 -14.44
CA GLU A 117 4.09 -2.76 -14.02
C GLU A 117 4.26 -2.88 -12.50
N LEU A 118 5.03 -1.98 -11.88
CA LEU A 118 5.17 -1.92 -10.43
C LEU A 118 3.83 -1.63 -9.75
N GLY A 119 3.06 -0.64 -10.23
CA GLY A 119 1.75 -0.34 -9.67
C GLY A 119 0.77 -1.52 -9.77
N LYS A 120 0.75 -2.22 -10.92
CA LYS A 120 -0.05 -3.44 -11.08
C LYS A 120 0.40 -4.54 -10.13
N LYS A 121 1.71 -4.74 -9.97
CA LYS A 121 2.25 -5.79 -9.10
C LYS A 121 1.98 -5.49 -7.64
N GLU A 122 2.04 -4.23 -7.23
CA GLU A 122 1.66 -3.80 -5.89
C GLU A 122 0.22 -4.19 -5.58
N GLN A 123 -0.73 -3.83 -6.45
CA GLN A 123 -2.14 -4.18 -6.30
C GLN A 123 -2.35 -5.71 -6.24
N GLU A 124 -1.78 -6.45 -7.20
CA GLU A 124 -1.88 -7.91 -7.28
C GLU A 124 -1.43 -8.60 -5.99
N LEU A 125 -0.35 -8.11 -5.37
CA LEU A 125 0.25 -8.73 -4.19
C LEU A 125 -0.43 -8.28 -2.89
N PHE A 126 -0.74 -7.00 -2.74
CA PHE A 126 -1.17 -6.43 -1.45
C PHE A 126 -2.69 -6.33 -1.28
N ASP A 127 -3.48 -6.17 -2.35
CA ASP A 127 -4.95 -6.13 -2.26
C ASP A 127 -5.56 -7.39 -1.64
N PRO A 128 -5.16 -8.62 -2.00
CA PRO A 128 -5.73 -9.82 -1.36
C PRO A 128 -5.39 -9.91 0.13
N ILE A 129 -4.23 -9.39 0.54
CA ILE A 129 -3.82 -9.36 1.95
C ILE A 129 -4.69 -8.36 2.72
N GLN A 130 -4.88 -7.15 2.17
CA GLN A 130 -5.77 -6.14 2.73
C GLN A 130 -7.19 -6.68 2.88
N LYS A 131 -7.72 -7.33 1.84
CA LYS A 131 -9.05 -7.96 1.87
C LYS A 131 -9.15 -9.00 2.98
N LYS A 132 -8.16 -9.89 3.10
CA LYS A 132 -8.12 -10.93 4.15
C LYS A 132 -8.17 -10.33 5.55
N VAL A 133 -7.41 -9.25 5.80
CA VAL A 133 -7.40 -8.56 7.09
C VAL A 133 -8.72 -7.85 7.36
N LEU A 134 -9.28 -7.14 6.37
CA LEU A 134 -10.59 -6.49 6.50
C LEU A 134 -11.71 -7.50 6.78
N ASP A 135 -11.70 -8.66 6.11
CA ASP A 135 -12.67 -9.73 6.35
C ASP A 135 -12.55 -10.29 7.78
N ALA A 136 -11.32 -10.41 8.31
CA ALA A 136 -11.09 -10.82 9.69
C ALA A 136 -11.56 -9.77 10.72
N ILE A 137 -11.30 -8.47 10.47
CA ILE A 137 -11.81 -7.36 11.29
C ILE A 137 -13.34 -7.40 11.32
N ASN A 138 -13.97 -7.51 10.15
CA ASN A 138 -15.42 -7.58 10.01
C ASN A 138 -16.02 -8.76 10.77
N ALA A 139 -15.38 -9.94 10.72
CA ALA A 139 -15.83 -11.12 11.45
C ALA A 139 -15.76 -10.90 12.97
N VAL A 140 -14.63 -10.41 13.49
CA VAL A 140 -14.46 -10.15 14.93
C VAL A 140 -15.41 -9.08 15.43
N ALA A 141 -15.57 -7.98 14.68
CA ALA A 141 -16.48 -6.89 15.03
C ALA A 141 -17.93 -7.39 15.15
N LYS A 142 -18.39 -8.19 14.18
CA LYS A 142 -19.74 -8.79 14.18
C LYS A 142 -19.90 -9.79 15.33
N GLU A 143 -18.93 -10.67 15.55
CA GLU A 143 -18.97 -11.68 16.61
C GLU A 143 -19.06 -11.06 18.01
N LYS A 144 -18.42 -9.90 18.22
CA LYS A 144 -18.40 -9.22 19.52
C LYS A 144 -19.39 -8.05 19.66
N GLY A 145 -20.14 -7.74 18.60
CA GLY A 145 -21.19 -6.72 18.59
C GLY A 145 -20.69 -5.28 18.57
N TYR A 146 -19.56 -5.00 17.90
CA TYR A 146 -19.08 -3.63 17.68
C TYR A 146 -19.80 -2.99 16.50
N ALA A 147 -20.25 -1.75 16.69
CA ALA A 147 -20.86 -0.96 15.63
C ALA A 147 -19.81 -0.19 14.83
N TYR A 148 -18.72 0.21 15.48
CA TYR A 148 -17.59 0.90 14.86
C TYR A 148 -16.28 0.29 15.33
N VAL A 149 -15.37 0.09 14.38
CA VAL A 149 -13.98 -0.26 14.63
C VAL A 149 -13.12 0.73 13.87
N PHE A 150 -12.25 1.42 14.60
CA PHE A 150 -11.38 2.45 14.04
C PHE A 150 -9.95 1.97 13.90
N ASP A 151 -9.29 2.32 12.79
CA ASP A 151 -7.86 2.14 12.66
C ASP A 151 -7.10 3.28 13.35
N ILE A 152 -6.29 2.92 14.34
CA ILE A 152 -5.43 3.84 15.10
C ILE A 152 -3.97 3.81 14.62
N SER A 153 -3.67 3.11 13.51
CA SER A 153 -2.31 3.00 12.98
C SER A 153 -1.77 4.33 12.41
N GLY A 154 -2.64 5.28 12.07
CA GLY A 154 -2.28 6.59 11.51
C GLY A 154 -2.69 7.78 12.38
N SER A 155 -2.24 8.98 12.01
CA SER A 155 -2.50 10.23 12.75
C SER A 155 -3.93 10.78 12.60
N GLN A 156 -4.84 10.03 11.97
CA GLN A 156 -6.23 10.44 11.70
C GLN A 156 -7.06 10.51 12.99
N ILE A 157 -6.66 9.77 14.02
CA ILE A 157 -7.28 9.78 15.34
C ILE A 157 -6.27 10.41 16.30
N PRO A 158 -6.29 11.75 16.46
CA PRO A 158 -5.28 12.46 17.26
C PRO A 158 -5.40 12.17 18.75
N TYR A 159 -6.57 11.72 19.20
CA TYR A 159 -6.84 11.34 20.58
C TYR A 159 -8.00 10.34 20.63
N PHE A 160 -7.86 9.32 21.46
CA PHE A 160 -8.96 8.43 21.85
C PHE A 160 -8.79 8.09 23.34
N GLN A 161 -9.91 7.96 24.04
CA GLN A 161 -9.95 7.55 25.44
C GLN A 161 -11.02 6.46 25.58
N GLY A 162 -10.58 5.24 25.90
CA GLY A 162 -11.43 4.06 25.93
C GLY A 162 -11.63 3.43 24.54
N GLY A 163 -12.62 2.53 24.46
CA GLY A 163 -12.77 1.60 23.33
C GLY A 163 -11.91 0.35 23.54
N ASP A 164 -12.40 -0.79 23.05
CA ASP A 164 -11.69 -2.06 23.20
C ASP A 164 -10.69 -2.25 22.06
N ASP A 165 -9.47 -2.69 22.38
CA ASP A 165 -8.50 -3.09 21.37
C ASP A 165 -8.86 -4.47 20.82
N LEU A 166 -9.21 -4.53 19.54
CA LEU A 166 -9.55 -5.76 18.83
C LEU A 166 -8.35 -6.35 18.08
N THR A 167 -7.19 -5.68 18.07
CA THR A 167 -5.99 -6.15 17.38
C THR A 167 -5.62 -7.59 17.78
N PRO A 168 -5.60 -7.98 19.07
CA PRO A 168 -5.28 -9.36 19.47
C PRO A 168 -6.28 -10.38 18.94
N ASP A 169 -7.58 -10.05 18.96
CA ASP A 169 -8.63 -10.95 18.49
C ASP A 169 -8.56 -11.17 16.98
N VAL A 170 -8.27 -10.09 16.22
CA VAL A 170 -8.12 -10.17 14.78
C VAL A 170 -6.86 -10.96 14.42
N LYS A 171 -5.75 -10.79 15.15
CA LYS A 171 -4.55 -11.64 15.01
C LYS A 171 -4.89 -13.11 15.22
N THR A 172 -5.63 -13.45 16.27
CA THR A 172 -6.13 -14.82 16.49
C THR A 172 -6.99 -15.31 15.32
N LYS A 173 -7.90 -14.47 14.80
CA LYS A 173 -8.76 -14.81 13.65
C LYS A 173 -7.96 -15.06 12.37
N LEU A 174 -6.88 -14.31 12.17
CA LEU A 174 -5.96 -14.45 11.05
C LEU A 174 -5.01 -15.66 11.19
N GLY A 175 -5.01 -16.35 12.33
CA GLY A 175 -4.11 -17.46 12.62
C GLY A 175 -2.66 -17.02 12.86
N VAL A 176 -2.45 -15.74 13.15
CA VAL A 176 -1.13 -15.17 13.43
C VAL A 176 -1.07 -14.92 14.93
N VAL A 177 -0.50 -15.88 15.67
CA VAL A 177 -0.47 -15.80 17.13
C VAL A 177 0.27 -14.52 17.54
N ALA A 178 -0.35 -13.71 18.39
CA ALA A 178 0.34 -12.60 19.04
C ALA A 178 1.53 -13.19 19.81
N LYS A 179 2.75 -12.94 19.33
CA LYS A 179 3.96 -13.21 20.12
C LYS A 179 4.08 -12.21 21.25
#